data_AF-A0A829G4G0-F1
#
_entry.id   AF-A0A829G4G0-F1
#
_cell.length_a   1.000
_cell.length_b   1.000
_cell.length_c   1.000
_cell.angle_alpha   90.00
_cell.angle_beta   90.00
_cell.angle_gamma   90.00
#
_symmetry.space_group_name_H-M   'P 1'
#
loop_
_entity.id
_entity.type
_entity.pdbx_description
1 polymer ?
#
loop_
_entity_poly.entity_id
_entity_poly.type
_entity_poly.pdbx_seq_one_letter_code
_entity_poly.pdbx_strand_id
1 'polypeptide(L)'
;TLLVLDMGANAYASLKAISFISKADFTVTSKALNAAYTEAKTLAPNTFYRVNSDTQRSMDDPYQYNFNGISTFSSVLNTSTINALTNIGAIGSAGRVKNNDLTWPLESLLGVRQLLLVNTQSTKTTTPEYQQISSRIIDNPRYDLPAYKLIGHNDYFNIYQNPDALPVATQIYRKVPTQVQANPVLQQNAYFSTFTPETIGAIFTTTDFSGITVDNVKPLTTLTNAIATKKDKKLGATITLNVNPSTEQRYLVMGENMRKNMAISINNVPLKNDPDNGSKTVSLPIDAEKPTTVTLTFNRNIDQIDLDHFALYTLNRQPFEQAVAAAKQHAPKQVVKNGSVTLTTRQNNSGYIMLTIPYEKGWQVDNKQVKIQNYTPASIGL
;
A
#
# COMPACT_ATOMS: atom_id res chain seq x y z
N THR A 1 22.15 -41.47 -32.60
CA THR A 1 21.93 -40.24 -33.41
C THR A 1 20.54 -39.64 -33.21
N LEU A 2 19.45 -40.40 -33.37
CA LEU A 2 18.08 -39.89 -33.17
C LEU A 2 17.83 -39.33 -31.76
N LEU A 3 18.32 -40.02 -30.72
CA LEU A 3 18.17 -39.60 -29.32
C LEU A 3 18.88 -38.26 -29.01
N VAL A 4 20.04 -38.02 -29.63
CA VAL A 4 20.80 -36.77 -29.45
C VAL A 4 20.09 -35.60 -30.13
N LEU A 5 19.51 -35.84 -31.31
CA LEU A 5 18.71 -34.84 -32.02
C LEU A 5 17.42 -34.51 -31.27
N ASP A 6 16.76 -35.52 -30.71
CA ASP A 6 15.55 -35.34 -29.90
C ASP A 6 15.83 -34.59 -28.60
N MET A 7 16.89 -34.96 -27.87
CA MET A 7 17.33 -34.22 -26.68
C MET A 7 17.76 -32.78 -27.01
N GLY A 8 18.44 -32.57 -28.15
CA GLY A 8 18.84 -31.24 -28.60
C GLY A 8 17.65 -30.36 -28.98
N ALA A 9 16.67 -30.92 -29.69
CA ALA A 9 15.43 -30.23 -30.05
C ALA A 9 14.58 -29.89 -28.81
N ASN A 10 14.44 -30.83 -27.87
CA ASN A 10 13.75 -30.61 -26.61
C ASN A 10 14.46 -29.57 -25.74
N ALA A 11 15.79 -29.60 -25.65
CA ALA A 11 16.58 -28.60 -24.92
C ALA A 11 16.43 -27.21 -25.55
N TYR A 12 16.53 -27.09 -26.88
CA TYR A 12 16.33 -25.83 -27.59
C TYR A 12 14.91 -25.28 -27.40
N ALA A 13 13.88 -26.12 -27.56
CA ALA A 13 12.49 -25.73 -27.35
C ALA A 13 12.24 -25.29 -25.90
N SER A 14 12.79 -26.03 -24.93
CA SER A 14 12.68 -25.69 -23.50
C SER A 14 13.40 -24.38 -23.17
N LEU A 15 14.63 -24.18 -23.66
CA LEU A 15 15.38 -22.94 -23.44
C LEU A 15 14.73 -21.73 -24.12
N LYS A 16 14.11 -21.92 -25.29
CA LYS A 16 13.35 -20.88 -25.99
C LYS A 16 12.02 -20.56 -25.28
N ALA A 17 11.42 -21.53 -24.61
CA ALA A 17 10.23 -21.34 -23.77
C ALA A 17 10.54 -20.68 -22.42
N ILE A 18 11.79 -20.74 -21.95
CA ILE A 18 12.24 -19.99 -20.77
C ILE A 18 12.45 -18.52 -21.17
N SER A 19 11.55 -17.65 -20.73
CA SER A 19 11.72 -16.20 -20.86
C SER A 19 12.82 -15.73 -19.90
N PHE A 20 13.99 -15.41 -20.43
CA PHE A 20 15.03 -14.72 -19.66
C PHE A 20 14.74 -13.22 -19.65
N ILE A 21 14.87 -12.61 -18.46
CA ILE A 21 14.86 -11.15 -18.33
C ILE A 21 16.07 -10.61 -19.12
N SER A 22 15.87 -9.60 -19.95
CA SER A 22 16.99 -9.03 -20.70
C SER A 22 18.03 -8.44 -19.74
N LYS A 23 19.32 -8.49 -20.11
CA LYS A 23 20.39 -7.85 -19.32
C LYS A 23 20.06 -6.38 -19.04
N ALA A 24 19.54 -5.67 -20.05
CA ALA A 24 19.14 -4.28 -19.94
C ALA A 24 18.02 -4.08 -18.89
N ASP A 25 16.98 -4.93 -18.89
CA ASP A 25 15.91 -4.94 -17.88
C ASP A 25 16.41 -5.15 -16.46
N PHE A 26 17.46 -5.96 -16.29
CA PHE A 26 18.08 -6.10 -14.99
C PHE A 26 18.90 -4.86 -14.62
N THR A 27 19.75 -4.36 -15.52
CA THR A 27 20.78 -3.37 -15.16
C THR A 27 20.25 -1.95 -15.02
N VAL A 28 19.33 -1.50 -15.89
CA VAL A 28 18.91 -0.09 -15.92
C VAL A 28 18.06 0.25 -14.70
N THR A 29 16.94 -0.43 -14.52
CA THR A 29 16.03 -0.19 -13.40
C THR A 29 16.73 -0.46 -12.06
N SER A 30 17.55 -1.51 -11.96
CA SER A 30 18.28 -1.79 -10.71
C SER A 30 19.29 -0.71 -10.37
N LYS A 31 20.03 -0.19 -11.35
CA LYS A 31 21.01 0.87 -11.09
C LYS A 31 20.33 2.14 -10.64
N ALA A 32 19.23 2.53 -11.29
CA ALA A 32 18.47 3.72 -10.95
C ALA A 32 17.82 3.64 -9.56
N LEU A 33 17.15 2.51 -9.25
CA LEU A 33 16.58 2.26 -7.93
C LEU A 33 17.66 2.24 -6.85
N ASN A 34 18.76 1.51 -7.05
CA ASN A 34 19.86 1.47 -6.09
C ASN A 34 20.47 2.86 -5.82
N ALA A 35 20.61 3.69 -6.86
CA ALA A 35 21.05 5.07 -6.70
C ALA A 35 20.06 5.90 -5.87
N ALA A 36 18.77 5.80 -6.17
CA ALA A 36 17.72 6.50 -5.42
C ALA A 36 17.68 6.07 -3.94
N TYR A 37 17.78 4.77 -3.64
CA TYR A 37 17.86 4.29 -2.25
C TYR A 37 19.13 4.75 -1.54
N THR A 38 20.27 4.76 -2.24
CA THR A 38 21.54 5.25 -1.68
C THR A 38 21.43 6.73 -1.30
N GLU A 39 20.84 7.55 -2.17
CA GLU A 39 20.58 8.97 -1.90
C GLU A 39 19.56 9.16 -0.76
N ALA A 40 18.48 8.40 -0.76
CA ALA A 40 17.48 8.44 0.31
C ALA A 40 18.12 8.16 1.70
N LYS A 41 19.09 7.25 1.74
CA LYS A 41 19.88 6.92 2.94
C LYS A 41 20.77 8.04 3.44
N THR A 42 21.32 8.88 2.56
CA THR A 42 22.13 10.03 3.00
C THR A 42 21.27 11.14 3.62
N LEU A 43 20.00 11.22 3.24
CA LEU A 43 19.04 12.23 3.75
C LEU A 43 18.45 11.88 5.13
N ALA A 44 18.60 10.64 5.60
CA ALA A 44 18.12 10.20 6.91
C ALA A 44 19.11 9.23 7.61
N PRO A 45 20.35 9.67 7.89
CA PRO A 45 21.38 8.78 8.42
C PRO A 45 21.05 8.28 9.83
N ASN A 46 21.58 7.11 10.18
CA ASN A 46 21.64 6.57 11.55
C ASN A 46 20.31 6.34 12.26
N THR A 47 19.20 6.19 11.53
CA THR A 47 17.90 5.80 12.11
C THR A 47 17.28 4.68 11.28
N PHE A 48 16.53 3.79 11.94
CA PHE A 48 15.67 2.86 11.22
C PHE A 48 14.45 3.63 10.71
N TYR A 49 14.13 3.39 9.45
CA TYR A 49 12.89 3.82 8.82
C TYR A 49 12.61 2.91 7.63
N ARG A 50 11.36 2.90 7.17
CA ARG A 50 10.98 2.23 5.93
C ARG A 50 10.97 3.20 4.76
N VAL A 51 11.26 2.66 3.58
CA VAL A 51 11.14 3.34 2.29
C VAL A 51 10.07 2.64 1.47
N ASN A 52 9.20 3.43 0.84
CA ASN A 52 8.29 2.94 -0.19
C ASN A 52 8.68 3.54 -1.54
N SER A 53 8.36 2.86 -2.63
CA SER A 53 8.69 3.29 -3.99
C SER A 53 7.51 3.03 -4.92
N ASP A 54 7.19 4.00 -5.76
CA ASP A 54 6.16 3.83 -6.81
C ASP A 54 6.61 2.92 -7.94
N THR A 55 7.89 2.57 -7.97
CA THR A 55 8.54 1.83 -9.05
C THR A 55 9.28 0.65 -8.47
N GLN A 56 9.13 -0.52 -9.12
CA GLN A 56 9.83 -1.73 -8.70
C GLN A 56 10.35 -2.51 -9.90
N ARG A 57 11.52 -3.13 -9.75
CA ARG A 57 11.98 -4.19 -10.66
C ARG A 57 11.34 -5.52 -10.26
N SER A 58 11.30 -5.80 -8.97
CA SER A 58 10.76 -7.02 -8.36
C SER A 58 10.17 -6.74 -6.98
N MET A 59 9.41 -7.69 -6.43
CA MET A 59 8.88 -7.55 -5.06
C MET A 59 9.98 -7.60 -3.98
N ASP A 60 11.16 -8.13 -4.31
CA ASP A 60 12.29 -8.30 -3.38
C ASP A 60 13.37 -7.21 -3.54
N ASP A 61 13.01 -6.10 -4.17
CA ASP A 61 13.85 -4.90 -4.25
C ASP A 61 14.38 -4.45 -2.87
N PRO A 62 13.61 -4.52 -1.77
CA PRO A 62 14.13 -4.27 -0.41
C PRO A 62 15.35 -5.11 -0.04
N TYR A 63 15.35 -6.41 -0.37
CA TYR A 63 16.49 -7.28 -0.15
C TYR A 63 17.62 -6.98 -1.14
N GLN A 64 17.30 -6.75 -2.41
CA GLN A 64 18.28 -6.51 -3.47
C GLN A 64 19.10 -5.22 -3.23
N TYR A 65 18.45 -4.16 -2.73
CA TYR A 65 19.07 -2.84 -2.55
C TYR A 65 19.31 -2.49 -1.07
N ASN A 66 19.12 -3.45 -0.15
CA ASN A 66 19.42 -3.34 1.27
C ASN A 66 18.77 -2.12 1.96
N PHE A 67 17.45 -2.01 1.83
CA PHE A 67 16.64 -1.04 2.56
C PHE A 67 15.43 -1.72 3.21
N ASN A 68 14.85 -1.08 4.23
CA ASN A 68 13.65 -1.62 4.87
C ASN A 68 12.42 -1.24 4.04
N GLY A 69 11.90 -2.19 3.28
CA GLY A 69 10.66 -2.03 2.52
C GLY A 69 9.47 -2.73 3.15
N ILE A 70 8.32 -2.62 2.48
CA ILE A 70 7.10 -3.37 2.81
C ILE A 70 6.91 -4.55 1.84
N SER A 71 7.26 -4.38 0.57
CA SER A 71 7.11 -5.42 -0.43
C SER A 71 8.08 -6.58 -0.22
N THR A 72 7.60 -7.80 -0.46
CA THR A 72 8.42 -9.01 -0.46
C THR A 72 7.68 -10.15 -1.15
N PHE A 73 8.44 -11.04 -1.78
CA PHE A 73 7.99 -12.37 -2.16
C PHE A 73 8.87 -13.44 -1.47
N SER A 74 8.24 -14.35 -0.73
CA SER A 74 8.91 -15.52 -0.17
C SER A 74 7.90 -16.66 0.00
N SER A 75 8.26 -17.85 -0.48
CA SER A 75 7.44 -19.06 -0.31
C SER A 75 7.29 -19.49 1.15
N VAL A 76 8.09 -18.93 2.06
CA VAL A 76 8.03 -19.18 3.51
C VAL A 76 7.55 -17.96 4.29
N LEU A 77 6.99 -16.94 3.61
CA LEU A 77 6.43 -15.76 4.27
C LEU A 77 5.24 -16.17 5.15
N ASN A 78 5.25 -15.73 6.41
CA ASN A 78 4.22 -16.09 7.37
C ASN A 78 2.85 -15.53 6.96
N THR A 79 1.85 -16.40 6.84
CA THR A 79 0.46 -16.04 6.52
C THR A 79 -0.13 -15.02 7.50
N SER A 80 0.27 -15.03 8.78
CA SER A 80 -0.17 -14.02 9.75
C SER A 80 0.30 -12.61 9.35
N THR A 81 1.54 -12.48 8.88
CA THR A 81 2.08 -11.19 8.41
C THR A 81 1.35 -10.71 7.16
N ILE A 82 1.10 -11.62 6.21
CA ILE A 82 0.34 -11.31 4.99
C ILE A 82 -1.06 -10.82 5.37
N ASN A 83 -1.78 -11.59 6.18
CA ASN A 83 -3.14 -11.24 6.60
C ASN A 83 -3.17 -9.92 7.40
N ALA A 84 -2.22 -9.69 8.30
CA ALA A 84 -2.14 -8.43 9.06
C ALA A 84 -2.04 -7.21 8.13
N LEU A 85 -1.14 -7.26 7.15
CA LEU A 85 -0.93 -6.18 6.19
C LEU A 85 -2.13 -6.06 5.22
N THR A 86 -2.72 -7.17 4.79
CA THR A 86 -3.91 -7.15 3.93
C THR A 86 -5.13 -6.57 4.63
N ASN A 87 -5.33 -6.89 5.91
CA ASN A 87 -6.45 -6.39 6.70
C ASN A 87 -6.43 -4.87 6.90
N ILE A 88 -5.26 -4.23 6.81
CA ILE A 88 -5.11 -2.76 6.94
C ILE A 88 -4.98 -2.04 5.60
N GLY A 89 -4.93 -2.78 4.49
CA GLY A 89 -5.06 -2.23 3.13
C GLY A 89 -3.87 -2.45 2.19
N ALA A 90 -2.88 -3.25 2.56
CA ALA A 90 -1.87 -3.70 1.61
C ALA A 90 -2.43 -4.82 0.71
N ILE A 91 -1.89 -4.96 -0.49
CA ILE A 91 -2.26 -6.07 -1.39
C ILE A 91 -1.40 -7.27 -1.02
N GLY A 92 -2.02 -8.34 -0.53
CA GLY A 92 -1.34 -9.56 -0.12
C GLY A 92 -1.90 -10.80 -0.81
N SER A 93 -1.03 -11.73 -1.17
CA SER A 93 -1.41 -13.03 -1.72
C SER A 93 -0.42 -14.11 -1.27
N ALA A 94 -0.61 -15.36 -1.69
CA ALA A 94 0.23 -16.47 -1.23
C ALA A 94 1.72 -16.17 -1.42
N GLY A 95 2.43 -16.09 -0.29
CA GLY A 95 3.87 -15.84 -0.24
C GLY A 95 4.31 -14.42 -0.58
N ARG A 96 3.41 -13.42 -0.61
CA ARG A 96 3.80 -12.05 -0.96
C ARG A 96 2.95 -10.95 -0.33
N VAL A 97 3.58 -9.79 -0.16
CA VAL A 97 2.90 -8.53 0.13
C VAL A 97 3.45 -7.47 -0.81
N LYS A 98 2.56 -6.60 -1.29
CA LYS A 98 2.89 -5.47 -2.13
C LYS A 98 2.66 -4.15 -1.38
N ASN A 99 3.36 -3.15 -1.86
CA ASN A 99 3.48 -1.81 -1.29
C ASN A 99 2.81 -0.74 -2.15
N ASN A 100 2.05 -1.16 -3.18
CA ASN A 100 1.39 -0.25 -4.10
C ASN A 100 0.15 0.39 -3.48
N ASP A 101 -0.02 1.69 -3.79
CA ASP A 101 -1.21 2.47 -3.45
C ASP A 101 -1.60 2.47 -1.95
N LEU A 102 -0.61 2.38 -1.05
CA LEU A 102 -0.86 2.48 0.39
C LEU A 102 -1.37 3.89 0.72
N THR A 103 -2.41 3.98 1.55
CA THR A 103 -2.92 5.28 2.04
C THR A 103 -1.87 5.98 2.91
N TRP A 104 -1.89 7.30 2.94
CA TRP A 104 -0.99 8.08 3.82
C TRP A 104 -1.03 7.67 5.30
N PRO A 105 -2.19 7.41 5.94
CA PRO A 105 -2.19 6.89 7.31
C PRO A 105 -1.57 5.49 7.44
N LEU A 106 -1.76 4.59 6.47
CA LEU A 106 -1.12 3.28 6.47
C LEU A 106 0.41 3.36 6.31
N GLU A 107 0.91 4.19 5.40
CA GLU A 107 2.36 4.43 5.25
C GLU A 107 2.94 5.00 6.56
N SER A 108 2.20 5.91 7.20
CA SER A 108 2.57 6.50 8.49
C SER A 108 2.60 5.45 9.60
N LEU A 109 1.56 4.62 9.71
CA LEU A 109 1.46 3.51 10.66
C LEU A 109 2.65 2.55 10.51
N LEU A 110 3.00 2.18 9.27
CA LEU A 110 4.10 1.29 8.96
C LEU A 110 5.48 1.97 9.04
N GLY A 111 5.56 3.23 9.46
CA GLY A 111 6.84 3.94 9.62
C GLY A 111 7.59 4.15 8.29
N VAL A 112 6.86 4.26 7.19
CA VAL A 112 7.40 4.70 5.91
C VAL A 112 7.72 6.18 6.00
N ARG A 113 9.01 6.49 6.12
CA ARG A 113 9.50 7.87 6.28
C ARG A 113 9.83 8.50 4.94
N GLN A 114 10.19 7.71 3.94
CA GLN A 114 10.56 8.20 2.62
C GLN A 114 9.78 7.47 1.52
N LEU A 115 9.30 8.24 0.54
CA LEU A 115 8.76 7.74 -0.72
C LEU A 115 9.72 8.08 -1.86
N LEU A 116 9.99 7.10 -2.72
CA LEU A 116 10.71 7.29 -3.98
C LEU A 116 9.68 7.28 -5.10
N LEU A 117 9.52 8.41 -5.77
CA LEU A 117 8.60 8.54 -6.90
C LEU A 117 9.37 8.88 -8.16
N VAL A 118 8.97 8.34 -9.31
CA VAL A 118 9.63 8.70 -10.58
C VAL A 118 9.53 10.22 -10.81
N ASN A 119 10.66 10.82 -11.18
CA ASN A 119 10.75 12.24 -11.42
C ASN A 119 10.15 12.63 -12.77
N THR A 120 8.86 12.92 -12.77
CA THR A 120 8.10 13.34 -13.97
C THR A 120 8.55 14.66 -14.57
N GLN A 121 9.37 15.44 -13.85
CA GLN A 121 9.95 16.71 -14.31
C GLN A 121 11.40 16.56 -14.78
N SER A 122 11.90 15.33 -14.90
CA SER A 122 13.26 15.07 -15.35
C SER A 122 13.53 15.57 -16.77
N THR A 123 14.72 16.11 -17.00
CA THR A 123 15.23 16.42 -18.34
C THR A 123 15.52 15.16 -19.17
N LYS A 124 15.53 13.97 -18.55
CA LYS A 124 15.74 12.67 -19.20
C LYS A 124 14.45 11.96 -19.61
N THR A 125 13.30 12.60 -19.54
CA THR A 125 12.00 11.97 -19.85
C THR A 125 11.94 11.30 -21.22
N THR A 126 12.73 11.74 -22.21
CA THR A 126 12.78 11.16 -23.56
C THR A 126 13.80 10.03 -23.72
N THR A 127 14.65 9.76 -22.73
CA THR A 127 15.69 8.72 -22.87
C THR A 127 15.10 7.31 -22.69
N PRO A 128 15.66 6.29 -23.38
CA PRO A 128 15.22 4.90 -23.22
C PRO A 128 15.28 4.42 -21.76
N GLU A 129 16.28 4.87 -21.00
CA GLU A 129 16.44 4.51 -19.59
C GLU A 129 15.28 5.03 -18.73
N TYR A 130 14.90 6.30 -18.91
CA TYR A 130 13.76 6.86 -18.19
C TYR A 130 12.46 6.16 -18.57
N GLN A 131 12.24 5.89 -19.86
CA GLN A 131 11.05 5.18 -20.34
C GLN A 131 10.98 3.77 -19.74
N GLN A 132 12.11 3.08 -19.63
CA GLN A 132 12.18 1.78 -18.99
C GLN A 132 11.86 1.85 -17.49
N ILE A 133 12.37 2.85 -16.76
CA ILE A 133 12.09 3.04 -15.33
C ILE A 133 10.61 3.39 -15.13
N SER A 134 10.08 4.37 -15.85
CA SER A 134 8.69 4.81 -15.75
C SER A 134 7.67 3.74 -16.15
N SER A 135 8.02 2.83 -17.08
CA SER A 135 7.18 1.67 -17.41
C SER A 135 6.98 0.69 -16.25
N ARG A 136 7.81 0.80 -15.19
CA ARG A 136 7.79 -0.04 -14.00
C ARG A 136 7.08 0.60 -12.81
N ILE A 137 6.44 1.76 -13.00
CA ILE A 137 5.61 2.37 -11.96
C ILE A 137 4.43 1.44 -11.66
N ILE A 138 4.28 1.03 -10.40
CA ILE A 138 3.21 0.18 -9.89
C ILE A 138 2.05 0.95 -9.26
N ASP A 139 2.30 2.19 -8.84
CA ASP A 139 1.29 3.04 -8.23
C ASP A 139 0.41 3.73 -9.27
N ASN A 140 -0.80 4.05 -8.81
CA ASN A 140 -1.69 5.03 -9.38
C ASN A 140 -1.26 6.45 -9.00
N PRO A 141 -1.84 7.49 -9.63
CA PRO A 141 -1.57 8.86 -9.23
C PRO A 141 -1.79 9.07 -7.72
N ARG A 142 -0.75 9.54 -7.03
CA ARG A 142 -0.75 9.84 -5.60
C ARG A 142 -1.29 11.24 -5.35
N TYR A 143 -2.61 11.37 -5.21
CA TYR A 143 -3.22 12.67 -4.90
C TYR A 143 -3.03 13.11 -3.45
N ASP A 144 -2.60 12.20 -2.59
CA ASP A 144 -2.19 12.47 -1.20
C ASP A 144 -0.73 12.91 -1.07
N LEU A 145 0.02 12.99 -2.19
CA LEU A 145 1.41 13.45 -2.20
C LEU A 145 1.64 14.86 -1.60
N PRO A 146 0.71 15.84 -1.68
CA PRO A 146 0.87 17.14 -1.02
C PRO A 146 1.05 17.06 0.50
N ALA A 147 0.68 15.95 1.14
CA ALA A 147 0.95 15.69 2.54
C ALA A 147 2.44 15.39 2.85
N TYR A 148 3.24 15.12 1.81
CA TYR A 148 4.64 14.76 1.92
C TYR A 148 5.54 15.92 1.49
N LYS A 149 6.73 16.00 2.08
CA LYS A 149 7.70 17.05 1.78
C LYS A 149 8.75 16.54 0.81
N LEU A 150 8.93 17.18 -0.34
CA LEU A 150 10.09 16.91 -1.20
C LEU A 150 11.39 17.28 -0.47
N ILE A 151 12.30 16.33 -0.32
CA ILE A 151 13.57 16.50 0.41
C ILE A 151 14.82 16.23 -0.44
N GLY A 152 14.66 15.67 -1.64
CA GLY A 152 15.76 15.38 -2.56
C GLY A 152 15.25 14.92 -3.91
N HIS A 153 16.13 14.88 -4.90
CA HIS A 153 15.84 14.34 -6.21
C HIS A 153 17.13 14.04 -6.97
N ASN A 154 17.03 13.10 -7.92
CA ASN A 154 18.00 12.90 -8.99
C ASN A 154 17.30 12.88 -10.35
N ASP A 155 18.06 12.50 -11.37
CA ASP A 155 17.59 12.41 -12.75
C ASP A 155 16.35 11.51 -12.95
N TYR A 156 16.11 10.54 -12.07
CA TYR A 156 15.05 9.54 -12.25
C TYR A 156 14.02 9.52 -11.13
N PHE A 157 14.37 9.96 -9.93
CA PHE A 157 13.51 9.86 -8.75
C PHE A 157 13.47 11.16 -7.93
N ASN A 158 12.29 11.46 -7.41
CA ASN A 158 12.05 12.42 -6.34
C ASN A 158 11.95 11.66 -5.02
N ILE A 159 12.52 12.25 -3.96
CA ILE A 159 12.52 11.69 -2.60
C ILE A 159 11.63 12.57 -1.73
N TYR A 160 10.51 12.01 -1.30
CA TYR A 160 9.55 12.67 -0.42
C TYR A 160 9.67 12.14 1.00
N GLN A 161 9.56 13.02 1.97
CA GLN A 161 9.49 12.69 3.39
C GLN A 161 8.04 12.66 3.85
N ASN A 162 7.63 11.57 4.48
CA ASN A 162 6.40 11.50 5.24
C ASN A 162 6.63 12.14 6.62
N PRO A 163 6.01 13.31 6.92
CA PRO A 163 6.16 13.93 8.23
C PRO A 163 5.51 13.10 9.35
N ASP A 164 4.57 12.20 9.02
CA ASP A 164 3.73 11.47 9.97
C ASP A 164 4.14 10.03 10.23
N ALA A 165 5.26 9.60 9.62
CA ALA A 165 5.86 8.30 9.88
C ALA A 165 6.04 8.03 11.38
N LEU A 166 5.41 6.96 11.85
CA LEU A 166 5.50 6.48 13.22
C LEU A 166 6.79 5.67 13.39
N PRO A 167 7.37 5.65 14.60
CA PRO A 167 8.47 4.75 14.90
C PRO A 167 8.01 3.29 14.93
N VAL A 168 8.95 2.34 14.88
CA VAL A 168 8.63 0.90 14.81
C VAL A 168 7.85 0.42 16.02
N ALA A 169 8.21 0.92 17.20
CA ALA A 169 7.51 0.66 18.44
C ALA A 169 6.75 1.89 18.91
N THR A 170 5.48 1.72 19.23
CA THR A 170 4.57 2.77 19.73
C THR A 170 3.81 2.26 20.95
N GLN A 171 3.53 3.15 21.90
CA GLN A 171 2.63 2.81 23.00
C GLN A 171 1.18 2.87 22.52
N ILE A 172 0.41 1.87 22.92
CA ILE A 172 -1.05 1.83 22.72
C ILE A 172 -1.75 1.66 24.07
N TYR A 173 -2.87 2.35 24.26
CA TYR A 173 -3.58 2.39 25.55
C TYR A 173 -4.69 1.35 25.66
N ARG A 174 -4.98 0.66 24.56
CA ARG A 174 -5.95 -0.42 24.46
C ARG A 174 -5.52 -1.39 23.36
N LYS A 175 -5.98 -2.63 23.45
CA LYS A 175 -5.70 -3.63 22.41
C LYS A 175 -6.37 -3.22 21.10
N VAL A 176 -5.68 -3.45 19.98
CA VAL A 176 -6.32 -3.40 18.67
C VAL A 176 -7.38 -4.50 18.62
N PRO A 177 -8.64 -4.19 18.27
CA PRO A 177 -9.71 -5.18 18.14
C PRO A 177 -9.31 -6.37 17.27
N THR A 178 -9.63 -7.58 17.72
CA THR A 178 -9.32 -8.82 16.98
C THR A 178 -10.26 -9.06 15.80
N GLN A 179 -11.46 -8.48 15.87
CA GLN A 179 -12.42 -8.50 14.77
C GLN A 179 -11.91 -7.61 13.64
N VAL A 180 -11.63 -8.26 12.51
CA VAL A 180 -11.24 -7.59 11.27
C VAL A 180 -12.45 -6.87 10.68
N GLN A 181 -12.31 -5.57 10.43
CA GLN A 181 -13.28 -4.79 9.67
C GLN A 181 -13.31 -5.29 8.22
N ALA A 182 -14.49 -5.38 7.64
CA ALA A 182 -14.65 -5.79 6.24
C ALA A 182 -13.85 -4.86 5.30
N ASN A 183 -13.86 -3.55 5.58
CA ASN A 183 -13.10 -2.58 4.81
C ASN A 183 -11.72 -2.28 5.44
N PRO A 184 -10.61 -2.43 4.71
CA PRO A 184 -9.28 -2.24 5.25
C PRO A 184 -8.99 -0.80 5.72
N VAL A 185 -9.60 0.21 5.08
CA VAL A 185 -9.44 1.61 5.51
C VAL A 185 -10.09 1.82 6.89
N LEU A 186 -11.23 1.19 7.15
CA LEU A 186 -11.85 1.22 8.48
C LEU A 186 -11.06 0.43 9.52
N GLN A 187 -10.32 -0.61 9.12
CA GLN A 187 -9.41 -1.29 10.03
C GLN A 187 -8.32 -0.34 10.53
N GLN A 188 -7.88 0.64 9.72
CA GLN A 188 -6.90 1.64 10.16
C GLN A 188 -7.42 2.49 11.32
N ASN A 189 -8.72 2.84 11.36
CA ASN A 189 -9.32 3.52 12.52
C ASN A 189 -9.06 2.77 13.83
N ALA A 190 -9.13 1.43 13.78
CA ALA A 190 -8.93 0.59 14.95
C ALA A 190 -7.52 0.79 15.54
N TYR A 191 -6.48 0.83 14.70
CA TYR A 191 -5.10 1.09 15.11
C TYR A 191 -4.92 2.51 15.64
N PHE A 192 -5.31 3.52 14.86
CA PHE A 192 -5.07 4.92 15.20
C PHE A 192 -5.78 5.36 16.47
N SER A 193 -6.95 4.81 16.75
CA SER A 193 -7.66 5.09 17.99
C SER A 193 -6.79 4.71 19.21
N THR A 194 -6.04 3.60 19.14
CA THR A 194 -5.32 3.05 20.30
C THR A 194 -4.14 3.90 20.80
N PHE A 195 -3.65 4.87 20.00
CA PHE A 195 -2.46 5.68 20.32
C PHE A 195 -2.65 6.71 21.42
N THR A 196 -3.89 7.00 21.81
CA THR A 196 -4.21 7.95 22.87
C THR A 196 -5.18 7.32 23.88
N PRO A 197 -5.05 7.63 25.19
CA PRO A 197 -6.05 7.23 26.18
C PRO A 197 -7.34 8.05 26.03
N GLU A 198 -7.29 9.19 25.35
CA GLU A 198 -8.43 10.06 25.10
C GLU A 198 -9.32 9.49 23.99
N THR A 199 -10.60 9.85 24.01
CA THR A 199 -11.50 9.54 22.90
C THR A 199 -11.31 10.58 21.80
N ILE A 200 -10.80 10.16 20.65
CA ILE A 200 -10.68 10.96 19.44
C ILE A 200 -11.68 10.48 18.38
N GLY A 201 -11.99 11.34 17.41
CA GLY A 201 -12.80 10.96 16.25
C GLY A 201 -12.14 9.88 15.39
N ALA A 202 -12.91 9.24 14.52
CA ALA A 202 -12.36 8.30 13.55
C ALA A 202 -11.49 9.04 12.51
N ILE A 203 -10.32 8.49 12.18
CA ILE A 203 -9.44 9.07 11.16
C ILE A 203 -10.02 8.92 9.74
N PHE A 204 -10.89 7.93 9.53
CA PHE A 204 -11.64 7.74 8.30
C PHE A 204 -13.13 7.67 8.57
N THR A 205 -13.89 8.43 7.79
CA THR A 205 -15.36 8.37 7.77
C THR A 205 -15.86 8.13 6.35
N THR A 206 -16.91 7.33 6.22
CA THR A 206 -17.58 7.10 4.94
C THR A 206 -18.09 8.43 4.36
N THR A 207 -18.04 8.56 3.04
CA THR A 207 -18.53 9.73 2.31
C THR A 207 -19.37 9.25 1.15
N ASP A 208 -20.51 9.87 0.94
CA ASP A 208 -21.39 9.50 -0.17
C ASP A 208 -20.89 10.08 -1.50
N PHE A 209 -21.17 9.35 -2.58
CA PHE A 209 -21.08 9.90 -3.93
C PHE A 209 -22.20 10.93 -4.12
N SER A 210 -21.90 12.04 -4.79
CA SER A 210 -22.87 13.12 -5.01
C SER A 210 -23.81 12.89 -6.18
N GLY A 211 -23.52 11.88 -7.00
CA GLY A 211 -24.40 11.47 -8.08
C GLY A 211 -23.96 10.14 -8.68
N ILE A 212 -24.93 9.42 -9.24
CA ILE A 212 -24.71 8.17 -9.98
C ILE A 212 -25.49 8.24 -11.29
N THR A 213 -24.83 7.90 -12.39
CA THR A 213 -25.47 7.63 -13.67
C THR A 213 -25.01 6.28 -14.19
N VAL A 214 -25.90 5.60 -14.91
CA VAL A 214 -25.62 4.27 -15.45
C VAL A 214 -25.98 4.21 -16.92
N ASP A 215 -25.15 3.53 -17.69
CA ASP A 215 -25.44 3.16 -19.08
C ASP A 215 -25.43 1.65 -19.23
N ASN A 216 -26.52 1.10 -19.78
CA ASN A 216 -26.75 -0.33 -19.92
C ASN A 216 -26.60 -1.16 -18.61
N VAL A 217 -26.76 -0.56 -17.43
CA VAL A 217 -26.83 -1.26 -16.13
C VAL A 217 -28.26 -1.16 -15.57
N LYS A 218 -28.74 -2.23 -14.93
CA LYS A 218 -30.00 -2.21 -14.18
C LYS A 218 -29.92 -1.19 -13.03
N PRO A 219 -31.05 -0.58 -12.61
CA PRO A 219 -31.03 0.38 -11.50
C PRO A 219 -30.38 -0.20 -10.24
N LEU A 220 -29.55 0.61 -9.58
CA LEU A 220 -28.89 0.29 -8.31
C LEU A 220 -29.51 1.15 -7.20
N THR A 221 -29.96 0.53 -6.11
CA THR A 221 -30.49 1.22 -4.93
C THR A 221 -29.41 1.48 -3.88
N THR A 222 -28.34 0.69 -3.89
CA THR A 222 -27.14 0.84 -3.07
C THR A 222 -25.92 0.61 -3.96
N LEU A 223 -24.75 1.13 -3.56
CA LEU A 223 -23.48 0.90 -4.26
C LEU A 223 -22.62 -0.14 -3.55
N THR A 224 -22.36 0.08 -2.26
CA THR A 224 -21.50 -0.82 -1.47
C THR A 224 -22.12 -2.22 -1.40
N ASN A 225 -21.35 -3.21 -1.84
CA ASN A 225 -21.73 -4.63 -1.89
C ASN A 225 -22.96 -4.90 -2.77
N ALA A 226 -23.26 -4.01 -3.71
CA ALA A 226 -24.34 -4.21 -4.66
C ALA A 226 -23.87 -5.09 -5.83
N ILE A 227 -24.83 -5.77 -6.44
CA ILE A 227 -24.62 -6.53 -7.65
C ILE A 227 -25.02 -5.66 -8.84
N ALA A 228 -24.05 -5.17 -9.59
CA ALA A 228 -24.29 -4.44 -10.83
C ALA A 228 -24.48 -5.40 -11.99
N THR A 229 -25.62 -5.33 -12.69
CA THR A 229 -25.98 -6.25 -13.78
C THR A 229 -26.32 -5.49 -15.06
N LYS A 230 -25.81 -5.97 -16.20
CA LYS A 230 -26.17 -5.42 -17.52
C LYS A 230 -27.66 -5.55 -17.83
N LYS A 231 -28.20 -4.60 -18.58
CA LYS A 231 -29.54 -4.69 -19.20
C LYS A 231 -29.48 -5.55 -20.47
N ASP A 232 -28.61 -5.18 -21.41
CA ASP A 232 -28.29 -5.94 -22.61
C ASP A 232 -26.85 -6.48 -22.52
N LYS A 233 -26.74 -7.81 -22.55
CA LYS A 233 -25.46 -8.54 -22.45
C LYS A 233 -24.54 -8.33 -23.65
N LYS A 234 -25.09 -7.90 -24.79
CA LYS A 234 -24.32 -7.68 -26.03
C LYS A 234 -23.64 -6.31 -26.08
N LEU A 235 -24.07 -5.36 -25.26
CA LEU A 235 -23.54 -4.00 -25.24
C LEU A 235 -22.53 -3.81 -24.10
N GLY A 236 -21.67 -2.80 -24.25
CA GLY A 236 -20.86 -2.29 -23.14
C GLY A 236 -21.74 -1.74 -22.02
N ALA A 237 -21.21 -1.63 -20.82
CA ALA A 237 -21.96 -1.04 -19.69
C ALA A 237 -21.01 -0.24 -18.80
N THR A 238 -21.52 0.88 -18.28
CA THR A 238 -20.75 1.81 -17.45
C THR A 238 -21.57 2.32 -16.27
N ILE A 239 -20.87 2.63 -15.19
CA ILE A 239 -21.39 3.35 -14.03
C ILE A 239 -20.49 4.56 -13.84
N THR A 240 -21.08 5.76 -13.81
CA THR A 240 -20.35 7.00 -13.59
C THR A 240 -20.81 7.60 -12.27
N LEU A 241 -19.83 7.91 -11.42
CA LEU A 241 -20.05 8.39 -10.06
C LEU A 241 -19.41 9.77 -9.92
N ASN A 242 -20.15 10.70 -9.33
CA ASN A 242 -19.65 12.04 -9.01
C ASN A 242 -19.23 12.09 -7.55
N VAL A 243 -18.14 12.79 -7.29
CA VAL A 243 -17.64 13.10 -5.95
C VAL A 243 -17.58 14.61 -5.83
N ASN A 244 -18.22 15.16 -4.79
CA ASN A 244 -18.21 16.61 -4.53
C ASN A 244 -16.78 17.14 -4.37
N PRO A 245 -16.52 18.40 -4.76
CA PRO A 245 -15.27 19.08 -4.40
C PRO A 245 -14.96 18.99 -2.90
N SER A 246 -13.68 18.96 -2.56
CA SER A 246 -13.19 18.76 -1.19
C SER A 246 -11.76 19.25 -1.04
N THR A 247 -11.48 19.89 0.10
CA THR A 247 -10.12 20.16 0.57
C THR A 247 -9.53 19.01 1.37
N GLU A 248 -10.37 18.09 1.85
CA GLU A 248 -9.93 16.89 2.57
C GLU A 248 -9.55 15.77 1.60
N GLN A 249 -8.51 15.01 1.95
CA GLN A 249 -8.08 13.83 1.19
C GLN A 249 -9.15 12.74 1.27
N ARG A 250 -9.53 12.20 0.11
CA ARG A 250 -10.45 11.06 0.01
C ARG A 250 -9.81 9.83 -0.62
N TYR A 251 -10.31 8.66 -0.27
CA TYR A 251 -9.83 7.38 -0.77
C TYR A 251 -10.98 6.54 -1.30
N LEU A 252 -10.79 5.98 -2.49
CA LEU A 252 -11.70 5.03 -3.10
C LEU A 252 -11.21 3.62 -2.77
N VAL A 253 -12.04 2.85 -2.06
CA VAL A 253 -11.79 1.44 -1.80
C VAL A 253 -12.59 0.60 -2.77
N MET A 254 -11.96 -0.44 -3.30
CA MET A 254 -12.59 -1.36 -4.24
C MET A 254 -12.11 -2.80 -3.97
N GLY A 255 -13.06 -3.72 -3.91
CA GLY A 255 -12.80 -5.14 -3.70
C GLY A 255 -12.10 -5.79 -4.89
N GLU A 256 -11.57 -6.98 -4.65
CA GLU A 256 -10.78 -7.75 -5.60
C GLU A 256 -11.50 -7.99 -6.95
N ASN A 257 -12.77 -8.40 -6.89
CA ASN A 257 -13.55 -8.74 -8.08
C ASN A 257 -13.75 -7.54 -9.02
N MET A 258 -13.94 -6.34 -8.48
CA MET A 258 -14.06 -5.13 -9.29
C MET A 258 -12.79 -4.87 -10.07
N ARG A 259 -11.63 -4.99 -9.42
CA ARG A 259 -10.32 -4.75 -10.04
C ARG A 259 -9.98 -5.77 -11.13
N LYS A 260 -10.45 -7.02 -10.99
CA LYS A 260 -10.23 -8.07 -11.98
C LYS A 260 -11.18 -7.95 -13.18
N ASN A 261 -12.41 -7.50 -12.94
CA ASN A 261 -13.50 -7.59 -13.93
C ASN A 261 -14.00 -6.24 -14.47
N MET A 262 -13.44 -5.11 -13.99
CA MET A 262 -13.75 -3.76 -14.47
C MET A 262 -12.49 -2.96 -14.80
N ALA A 263 -12.60 -2.09 -15.80
CA ALA A 263 -11.74 -0.94 -15.92
C ALA A 263 -12.30 0.20 -15.06
N ILE A 264 -11.44 0.84 -14.27
CA ILE A 264 -11.81 1.93 -13.37
C ILE A 264 -10.96 3.15 -13.75
N SER A 265 -11.56 4.32 -13.82
CA SER A 265 -10.82 5.57 -14.04
C SER A 265 -11.30 6.68 -13.11
N ILE A 266 -10.39 7.58 -12.78
CA ILE A 266 -10.65 8.80 -12.01
C ILE A 266 -10.31 9.98 -12.91
N ASN A 267 -11.28 10.86 -13.18
CA ASN A 267 -11.15 11.97 -14.14
C ASN A 267 -10.58 11.52 -15.50
N ASN A 268 -11.08 10.38 -16.00
CA ASN A 268 -10.62 9.73 -17.23
C ASN A 268 -9.18 9.19 -17.20
N VAL A 269 -8.47 9.26 -16.07
CA VAL A 269 -7.17 8.59 -15.88
C VAL A 269 -7.42 7.14 -15.47
N PRO A 270 -7.07 6.13 -16.29
CA PRO A 270 -7.28 4.74 -15.94
C PRO A 270 -6.42 4.33 -14.75
N LEU A 271 -7.02 3.60 -13.82
CA LEU A 271 -6.29 3.01 -12.72
C LEU A 271 -5.55 1.75 -13.17
N LYS A 272 -4.32 1.59 -12.69
CA LYS A 272 -3.56 0.35 -12.79
C LYS A 272 -4.19 -0.68 -11.86
N ASN A 273 -4.58 -1.82 -12.40
CA ASN A 273 -5.07 -2.95 -11.62
C ASN A 273 -3.94 -3.93 -11.30
N ASP A 274 -4.05 -4.56 -10.14
CA ASP A 274 -3.13 -5.60 -9.68
C ASP A 274 -3.86 -6.96 -9.73
N PRO A 275 -3.31 -8.02 -10.36
CA PRO A 275 -3.97 -9.32 -10.41
C PRO A 275 -4.04 -10.04 -9.06
N ASP A 276 -3.28 -9.61 -8.04
CA ASP A 276 -3.27 -10.24 -6.72
C ASP A 276 -4.56 -9.96 -5.91
N ASN A 277 -4.68 -10.65 -4.78
CA ASN A 277 -5.88 -10.68 -3.95
C ASN A 277 -5.97 -9.49 -2.98
N GLY A 278 -7.17 -9.25 -2.47
CA GLY A 278 -7.45 -8.20 -1.48
C GLY A 278 -8.03 -6.92 -2.06
N SER A 279 -8.45 -6.00 -1.20
CA SER A 279 -9.00 -4.70 -1.64
C SER A 279 -7.87 -3.75 -2.04
N LYS A 280 -8.15 -2.87 -3.00
CA LYS A 280 -7.27 -1.76 -3.35
C LYS A 280 -7.85 -0.47 -2.83
N THR A 281 -6.96 0.42 -2.41
CA THR A 281 -7.31 1.77 -2.03
C THR A 281 -6.53 2.72 -2.93
N VAL A 282 -7.16 3.76 -3.46
CA VAL A 282 -6.48 4.82 -4.22
C VAL A 282 -6.92 6.18 -3.72
N SER A 283 -6.01 7.16 -3.69
CA SER A 283 -6.37 8.54 -3.37
C SER A 283 -7.18 9.16 -4.53
N LEU A 284 -8.06 10.10 -4.20
CA LEU A 284 -8.77 10.94 -5.17
C LEU A 284 -8.14 12.35 -5.20
N PRO A 285 -8.27 13.08 -6.32
CA PRO A 285 -7.89 14.49 -6.42
C PRO A 285 -8.44 15.33 -5.25
N ILE A 286 -7.59 16.21 -4.72
CA ILE A 286 -8.00 17.27 -3.79
C ILE A 286 -8.24 18.52 -4.63
N ASP A 287 -9.50 18.94 -4.73
CA ASP A 287 -9.90 20.14 -5.47
C ASP A 287 -11.13 20.76 -4.79
N ALA A 288 -11.04 22.03 -4.42
CA ALA A 288 -12.09 22.74 -3.69
C ALA A 288 -13.27 23.18 -4.58
N GLU A 289 -13.09 23.18 -5.90
CA GLU A 289 -14.05 23.74 -6.85
C GLU A 289 -14.55 22.68 -7.85
N LYS A 290 -13.68 21.79 -8.31
CA LYS A 290 -14.00 20.84 -9.37
C LYS A 290 -14.42 19.49 -8.80
N PRO A 291 -15.58 18.95 -9.24
CA PRO A 291 -15.97 17.61 -8.86
C PRO A 291 -15.03 16.59 -9.47
N THR A 292 -14.89 15.44 -8.80
CA THR A 292 -14.17 14.29 -9.35
C THR A 292 -15.17 13.29 -9.93
N THR A 293 -14.86 12.75 -11.09
CA THR A 293 -15.64 11.67 -11.73
C THR A 293 -14.92 10.34 -11.57
N VAL A 294 -15.62 9.33 -11.09
CA VAL A 294 -15.16 7.93 -11.08
C VAL A 294 -15.99 7.14 -12.08
N THR A 295 -15.34 6.54 -13.08
CA THR A 295 -16.01 5.75 -14.11
C THR A 295 -15.65 4.28 -13.95
N LEU A 296 -16.66 3.44 -13.84
CA LEU A 296 -16.54 1.98 -13.78
C LEU A 296 -17.06 1.41 -15.11
N THR A 297 -16.20 0.72 -15.86
CA THR A 297 -16.53 0.12 -17.16
C THR A 297 -16.40 -1.39 -17.06
N PHE A 298 -17.46 -2.10 -17.40
CA PHE A 298 -17.47 -3.57 -17.40
C PHE A 298 -16.50 -4.11 -18.46
N ASN A 299 -15.67 -5.08 -18.09
CA ASN A 299 -14.85 -5.80 -19.07
C ASN A 299 -15.74 -6.60 -20.04
N ARG A 300 -15.20 -6.91 -21.23
CA ARG A 300 -15.90 -7.75 -22.22
C ARG A 300 -16.28 -9.10 -21.59
N ASN A 301 -17.46 -9.60 -21.95
CA ASN A 301 -18.02 -10.88 -21.48
C ASN A 301 -18.36 -10.96 -19.97
N ILE A 302 -18.31 -9.84 -19.24
CA ILE A 302 -18.79 -9.76 -17.87
C ILE A 302 -20.19 -9.14 -17.87
N ASP A 303 -21.19 -9.89 -17.40
CA ASP A 303 -22.59 -9.46 -17.34
C ASP A 303 -22.99 -8.91 -15.96
N GLN A 304 -22.27 -9.34 -14.92
CA GLN A 304 -22.56 -9.05 -13.54
C GLN A 304 -21.28 -8.87 -12.74
N ILE A 305 -21.25 -7.87 -11.87
CA ILE A 305 -20.09 -7.55 -11.04
C ILE A 305 -20.56 -7.25 -9.63
N ASP A 306 -19.86 -7.83 -8.66
CA ASP A 306 -20.00 -7.51 -7.25
C ASP A 306 -19.18 -6.25 -6.94
N LEU A 307 -19.86 -5.20 -6.48
CA LEU A 307 -19.25 -3.95 -6.02
C LEU A 307 -18.78 -4.09 -4.57
N ASP A 308 -18.06 -5.17 -4.30
CA ASP A 308 -17.59 -5.57 -2.98
C ASP A 308 -16.65 -4.52 -2.37
N HIS A 309 -16.88 -4.18 -1.11
CA HIS A 309 -16.15 -3.15 -0.34
C HIS A 309 -16.07 -1.78 -1.03
N PHE A 310 -16.89 -1.54 -2.05
CA PHE A 310 -16.84 -0.32 -2.85
C PHE A 310 -17.41 0.86 -2.09
N ALA A 311 -16.52 1.77 -1.68
CA ALA A 311 -16.90 2.92 -0.87
C ALA A 311 -15.86 4.03 -0.98
N LEU A 312 -16.31 5.24 -0.69
CA LEU A 312 -15.50 6.43 -0.59
C LEU A 312 -15.32 6.79 0.90
N TYR A 313 -14.08 7.08 1.29
CA TYR A 313 -13.74 7.50 2.65
C TYR A 313 -13.02 8.83 2.63
N THR A 314 -13.35 9.71 3.57
CA THR A 314 -12.61 10.95 3.82
C THR A 314 -11.66 10.73 4.99
N LEU A 315 -10.41 11.16 4.84
CA LEU A 315 -9.44 11.26 5.92
C LEU A 315 -9.74 12.51 6.75
N ASN A 316 -10.13 12.31 8.00
CA ASN A 316 -10.31 13.40 8.96
C ASN A 316 -8.95 13.80 9.51
N ARG A 317 -8.44 14.95 9.06
CA ARG A 317 -7.09 15.40 9.37
C ARG A 317 -6.84 15.62 10.86
N GLN A 318 -7.78 16.25 11.58
CA GLN A 318 -7.63 16.53 13.00
C GLN A 318 -7.42 15.27 13.87
N PRO A 319 -8.30 14.25 13.86
CA PRO A 319 -8.07 13.04 14.66
C PRO A 319 -6.82 12.27 14.21
N PHE A 320 -6.48 12.31 12.92
CA PHE A 320 -5.25 11.70 12.42
C PHE A 320 -4.00 12.36 13.02
N GLU A 321 -3.91 13.69 12.97
CA GLU A 321 -2.80 14.46 13.54
C GLU A 321 -2.71 14.28 15.07
N GLN A 322 -3.85 14.26 15.77
CA GLN A 322 -3.89 13.98 17.21
C GLN A 322 -3.33 12.59 17.55
N ALA A 323 -3.76 11.56 16.81
CA ALA A 323 -3.28 10.20 17.01
C ALA A 323 -1.77 10.06 16.71
N VAL A 324 -1.29 10.68 15.63
CA VAL A 324 0.13 10.68 15.25
C VAL A 324 0.98 11.41 16.30
N ALA A 325 0.53 12.57 16.78
CA ALA A 325 1.22 13.33 17.81
C ALA A 325 1.34 12.51 19.10
N ALA A 326 0.24 11.90 19.56
CA ALA A 326 0.24 11.03 20.74
C ALA A 326 1.17 9.82 20.56
N ALA A 327 1.11 9.14 19.40
CA ALA A 327 1.96 8.00 19.09
C ALA A 327 3.46 8.36 19.15
N LYS A 328 3.85 9.50 18.58
CA LYS A 328 5.24 9.99 18.59
C LYS A 328 5.69 10.42 19.99
N GLN A 329 4.84 11.14 20.73
CA GLN A 329 5.15 11.63 22.07
C GLN A 329 5.36 10.49 23.08
N HIS A 330 4.56 9.43 22.97
CA HIS A 330 4.57 8.31 23.91
C HIS A 330 5.34 7.07 23.40
N ALA A 331 6.01 7.17 22.24
CA ALA A 331 6.83 6.08 21.75
C ALA A 331 7.98 5.75 22.73
N PRO A 332 8.25 4.46 23.02
CA PRO A 332 9.42 4.10 23.78
C PRO A 332 10.69 4.52 23.05
N LYS A 333 11.74 4.84 23.81
CA LYS A 333 13.08 4.97 23.22
C LYS A 333 13.42 3.65 22.57
N GLN A 334 13.86 3.70 21.32
CA GLN A 334 14.09 2.50 20.53
C GLN A 334 15.36 2.59 19.71
N VAL A 335 16.08 1.48 19.66
CA VAL A 335 17.25 1.30 18.80
C VAL A 335 17.00 0.05 17.97
N VAL A 336 17.06 0.22 16.66
CA VAL A 336 16.95 -0.89 15.70
C VAL A 336 18.28 -0.98 14.96
N LYS A 337 19.01 -2.07 15.18
CA LYS A 337 20.35 -2.27 14.61
C LYS A 337 20.64 -3.76 14.46
N ASN A 338 21.22 -4.16 13.32
CA ASN A 338 21.69 -5.53 13.07
C ASN A 338 20.62 -6.60 13.38
N GLY A 339 19.38 -6.38 12.93
CA GLY A 339 18.26 -7.31 13.16
C GLY A 339 17.73 -7.35 14.59
N SER A 340 18.23 -6.49 15.49
CA SER A 340 17.77 -6.39 16.88
C SER A 340 16.96 -5.11 17.11
N VAL A 341 15.90 -5.22 17.91
CA VAL A 341 15.12 -4.08 18.41
C VAL A 341 15.27 -4.02 19.93
N THR A 342 15.84 -2.93 20.42
CA THR A 342 15.95 -2.65 21.86
C THR A 342 15.00 -1.51 22.21
N LEU A 343 14.13 -1.74 23.19
CA LEU A 343 13.15 -0.77 23.66
C LEU A 343 13.44 -0.42 25.12
N THR A 344 13.39 0.87 25.44
CA THR A 344 13.43 1.36 26.82
C THR A 344 12.13 2.10 27.12
N THR A 345 11.34 1.54 28.04
CA THR A 345 10.05 2.06 28.48
C THR A 345 10.09 2.39 29.98
N ARG A 346 9.14 3.19 30.45
CA ARG A 346 9.01 3.49 31.89
C ARG A 346 8.38 2.30 32.62
N GLN A 347 8.92 1.97 33.79
CA GLN A 347 8.33 1.00 34.70
C GLN A 347 6.95 1.55 35.13
N ASN A 348 5.86 0.81 34.86
CA ASN A 348 4.46 1.21 35.07
C ASN A 348 3.80 2.06 33.96
N ASN A 349 4.23 1.93 32.71
CA ASN A 349 3.48 2.51 31.60
C ASN A 349 2.10 1.80 31.47
N SER A 350 0.99 2.53 31.57
CA SER A 350 -0.34 1.97 31.32
C SER A 350 -0.50 1.70 29.82
N GLY A 351 -0.75 0.44 29.45
CA GLY A 351 -1.00 0.04 28.06
C GLY A 351 -0.12 -1.11 27.56
N TYR A 352 0.09 -1.15 26.25
CA TYR A 352 0.85 -2.15 25.50
C TYR A 352 1.86 -1.47 24.58
N ILE A 353 2.82 -2.23 24.08
CA ILE A 353 3.74 -1.75 23.04
C ILE A 353 3.41 -2.46 21.73
N MET A 354 2.90 -1.69 20.77
CA MET A 354 2.71 -2.17 19.42
C MET A 354 4.01 -2.04 18.64
N LEU A 355 4.34 -3.08 17.90
CA LEU A 355 5.47 -3.08 16.98
C LEU A 355 4.92 -3.02 15.55
N THR A 356 5.75 -2.67 14.57
CA THR A 356 5.39 -2.84 13.15
C THR A 356 6.35 -3.74 12.39
N ILE A 357 7.15 -4.53 13.10
CA ILE A 357 7.96 -5.65 12.58
C ILE A 357 7.36 -7.03 12.89
N PRO A 358 7.28 -7.99 11.95
CA PRO A 358 6.67 -9.30 12.18
C PRO A 358 7.08 -9.98 13.50
N TYR A 359 6.14 -10.68 14.12
CA TYR A 359 6.42 -11.43 15.35
C TYR A 359 7.45 -12.53 15.10
N GLU A 360 8.45 -12.58 15.96
CA GLU A 360 9.48 -13.63 16.01
C GLU A 360 9.65 -14.14 17.44
N LYS A 361 10.12 -15.39 17.59
CA LYS A 361 10.41 -15.96 18.92
C LYS A 361 11.70 -15.37 19.50
N GLY A 362 11.80 -15.31 20.84
CA GLY A 362 13.06 -15.01 21.54
C GLY A 362 13.18 -13.61 22.16
N TRP A 363 12.08 -12.88 22.29
CA TRP A 363 12.08 -11.58 22.97
C TRP A 363 12.38 -11.67 24.46
N GLN A 364 13.10 -10.66 24.95
CA GLN A 364 13.52 -10.56 26.34
C GLN A 364 13.15 -9.20 26.93
N VAL A 365 12.83 -9.18 28.23
CA VAL A 365 12.69 -7.97 29.04
C VAL A 365 13.69 -8.09 30.19
N ASP A 366 14.55 -7.07 30.35
CA ASP A 366 15.61 -7.06 31.36
C ASP A 366 16.45 -8.35 31.40
N ASN A 367 16.85 -8.82 30.21
CA ASN A 367 17.60 -10.08 29.98
C ASN A 367 16.87 -11.36 30.44
N LYS A 368 15.57 -11.29 30.72
CA LYS A 368 14.73 -12.44 31.02
C LYS A 368 13.83 -12.72 29.83
N GLN A 369 13.75 -13.99 29.44
CA GLN A 369 12.79 -14.44 28.43
C GLN A 369 11.37 -14.13 28.91
N VAL A 370 10.58 -13.51 28.05
CA VAL A 370 9.17 -13.23 28.34
C VAL A 370 8.29 -13.98 27.37
N LYS A 371 7.16 -14.49 27.89
CA LYS A 371 6.12 -15.05 27.03
C LYS A 371 5.39 -13.88 26.38
N ILE A 372 5.66 -13.65 25.11
CA ILE A 372 4.86 -12.77 24.30
C ILE A 372 3.51 -13.41 24.06
N GLN A 373 2.45 -12.65 24.31
CA GLN A 373 1.12 -13.04 23.90
C GLN A 373 0.88 -12.53 22.48
N ASN A 374 0.71 -13.47 21.55
CA ASN A 374 0.29 -13.14 20.20
C ASN A 374 -1.20 -12.80 20.24
N TYR A 375 -1.55 -11.51 20.27
CA TYR A 375 -2.93 -11.09 20.55
C TYR A 375 -3.86 -11.14 19.34
N THR A 376 -3.34 -11.40 18.14
CA THR A 376 -4.09 -11.80 16.95
C THR A 376 -3.17 -12.46 15.93
N PRO A 377 -3.69 -13.23 14.96
CA PRO A 377 -2.97 -13.46 13.70
C PRO A 377 -2.62 -12.16 12.94
N ALA A 378 -3.07 -11.00 13.44
CA ALA A 378 -3.13 -9.69 12.80
C ALA A 378 -2.39 -8.59 13.61
N SER A 379 -1.70 -8.93 14.70
CA SER A 379 -0.96 -7.95 15.50
C SER A 379 0.51 -8.21 15.32
N ILE A 380 1.15 -7.16 14.85
CA ILE A 380 2.52 -6.93 15.17
C ILE A 380 2.55 -6.31 16.58
N GLY A 381 2.91 -7.05 17.64
CA GLY A 381 2.90 -6.46 18.98
C GLY A 381 3.15 -7.41 20.15
N LEU A 382 3.64 -6.80 21.24
CA LEU A 382 3.94 -7.35 22.56
C LEU A 382 2.79 -7.12 23.55
#